data_AF-A0A6F9C5L7-F1
#
_entry.id   AF-A0A6F9C5L7-F1
#
_cell.length_a   1.000
_cell.length_b   1.000
_cell.length_c   1.000
_cell.angle_alpha   90.00
_cell.angle_beta   90.00
_cell.angle_gamma   90.00
#
_symmetry.space_group_name_H-M   'P 1'
#
loop_
_entity.id
_entity.type
_entity.pdbx_description
1 polymer ?
#
loop_
_entity_poly.entity_id
_entity_poly.type
_entity_poly.pdbx_seq_one_letter_code
_entity_poly.pdbx_strand_id
1 'polypeptide(L)'
;MAEDSEWVVESIAGYLGSPEWVIPYTDFLENKCTIFDDEDENKLTYTEIHQQYKHLVEKLLETYMQEVGINEQQFLEACSSPFAKSKTLQTVFQPVLATDDFQMFRSLMVQKNMELQLQALQAPCLSVSQMEQT
;
A
#
# COMPACT_ATOMS: atom_id res chain seq x y z
N MET A 1 2.57 4.73 29.38
CA MET A 1 3.32 3.60 28.77
C MET A 1 2.50 2.91 27.68
N ALA A 2 1.29 2.37 27.93
CA ALA A 2 0.45 1.82 26.85
C ALA A 2 -0.29 2.91 26.05
N GLU A 3 -0.70 3.99 26.72
CA GLU A 3 -1.37 5.14 26.09
C GLU A 3 -0.48 5.84 25.05
N ASP A 4 0.84 5.90 25.29
CA ASP A 4 1.81 6.50 24.36
C ASP A 4 1.94 5.73 23.04
N SER A 5 1.80 4.40 23.05
CA SER A 5 1.86 3.62 21.80
C SER A 5 0.52 3.63 21.06
N GLU A 6 -0.60 3.77 21.76
CA GLU A 6 -1.94 3.74 21.16
C GLU A 6 -2.19 4.95 20.26
N TRP A 7 -1.89 6.17 20.75
CA TRP A 7 -2.07 7.39 19.95
C TRP A 7 -1.20 7.39 18.70
N VAL A 8 0.01 6.81 18.77
CA VAL A 8 0.92 6.69 17.63
C VAL A 8 0.31 5.76 16.58
N VAL A 9 -0.24 4.61 16.98
CA VAL A 9 -0.90 3.69 16.03
C VAL A 9 -2.11 4.34 15.38
N GLU A 10 -2.97 5.03 16.14
CA GLU A 10 -4.13 5.73 15.59
C GLU A 10 -3.72 6.86 14.63
N SER A 11 -2.68 7.62 14.98
CA SER A 11 -2.13 8.69 14.16
C SER A 11 -1.58 8.15 12.83
N ILE A 12 -0.74 7.11 12.87
CA ILE A 12 -0.20 6.48 11.66
C ILE A 12 -1.33 5.85 10.83
N ALA A 13 -2.27 5.15 11.46
CA ALA A 13 -3.41 4.56 10.75
C ALA A 13 -4.26 5.62 10.04
N GLY A 14 -4.45 6.77 10.67
CA GLY A 14 -5.11 7.93 10.06
C GLY A 14 -4.35 8.44 8.84
N TYR A 15 -3.03 8.57 8.94
CA TYR A 15 -2.17 8.97 7.81
C TYR A 15 -2.18 7.96 6.66
N LEU A 16 -2.10 6.66 6.94
CA LEU A 16 -2.16 5.61 5.94
C LEU A 16 -3.51 5.55 5.19
N GLY A 17 -4.57 6.13 5.78
CA GLY A 17 -5.86 6.34 5.11
C GLY A 17 -6.01 7.70 4.42
N SER A 18 -5.05 8.61 4.57
CA SER A 18 -5.11 9.96 4.04
C SER A 18 -4.77 9.99 2.54
N PRO A 19 -5.27 10.98 1.77
CA PRO A 19 -4.91 11.13 0.36
C PRO A 19 -3.41 11.35 0.15
N GLU A 20 -2.72 11.96 1.12
CA GLU A 20 -1.27 12.21 1.06
C GLU A 20 -0.46 10.92 1.01
N TRP A 21 -0.95 9.87 1.65
CA TRP A 21 -0.42 8.51 1.51
C TRP A 21 -1.00 7.79 0.30
N VAL A 22 -2.34 7.71 0.23
CA VAL A 22 -3.06 6.83 -0.69
C VAL A 22 -2.79 7.19 -2.14
N ILE A 23 -2.68 8.47 -2.49
CA ILE A 23 -2.44 8.91 -3.87
C ILE A 23 -1.08 8.42 -4.39
N PRO A 24 0.07 8.81 -3.79
CA PRO A 24 1.38 8.36 -4.29
C PRO A 24 1.58 6.85 -4.14
N TYR A 25 1.00 6.25 -3.10
CA TYR A 25 1.05 4.79 -2.91
C TYR A 25 0.33 4.05 -4.04
N THR A 26 -0.91 4.43 -4.34
CA THR A 26 -1.73 3.77 -5.36
C THR A 26 -1.16 4.02 -6.75
N ASP A 27 -0.73 5.25 -7.05
CA ASP A 27 -0.05 5.59 -8.30
C ASP A 27 1.18 4.69 -8.53
N PHE A 28 2.00 4.48 -7.49
CA PHE A 28 3.15 3.59 -7.61
C PHE A 28 2.74 2.16 -7.95
N LEU A 29 1.74 1.61 -7.24
CA LEU A 29 1.27 0.26 -7.50
C LEU A 29 0.73 0.14 -8.93
N GLU A 30 -0.15 1.04 -9.35
CA GLU A 30 -0.78 0.99 -10.68
C GLU A 30 0.24 1.09 -11.82
N ASN A 31 1.27 1.93 -11.67
CA ASN A 31 2.33 2.08 -12.67
C ASN A 31 3.28 0.88 -12.76
N LYS A 32 3.40 0.10 -11.69
CA LYS A 32 4.42 -0.95 -11.57
C LYS A 32 3.85 -2.36 -11.53
N CYS A 33 2.56 -2.55 -11.23
CA CYS A 33 1.94 -3.86 -11.06
C CYS A 33 1.77 -4.62 -12.38
N THR A 34 1.74 -3.95 -13.53
CA THR A 34 1.49 -4.58 -14.84
C THR A 34 2.49 -5.66 -15.22
N ILE A 35 3.70 -5.63 -14.65
CA ILE A 35 4.73 -6.65 -14.91
C ILE A 35 4.65 -7.84 -13.96
N PHE A 36 3.82 -7.76 -12.92
CA PHE A 36 3.65 -8.82 -11.92
C PHE A 36 2.59 -9.79 -12.38
N ASP A 37 3.03 -11.01 -12.67
CA ASP A 37 2.17 -12.13 -13.04
C ASP A 37 2.20 -13.22 -11.95
N ASP A 38 1.26 -14.17 -12.01
CA ASP A 38 1.19 -15.31 -11.09
C ASP A 38 2.35 -16.31 -11.32
N GLU A 39 3.07 -16.17 -12.44
CA GLU A 39 4.25 -16.98 -12.75
C GLU A 39 5.38 -16.83 -11.73
N ASP A 40 5.96 -17.97 -11.32
CA ASP A 40 6.99 -18.07 -10.26
C ASP A 40 8.41 -17.69 -10.72
N GLU A 41 8.54 -17.08 -11.90
CA GLU A 41 9.84 -16.60 -12.38
C GLU A 41 10.15 -15.25 -11.74
N ASN A 42 10.97 -15.27 -10.68
CA ASN A 42 11.43 -14.08 -9.99
C ASN A 42 12.36 -13.26 -10.90
N LYS A 43 11.77 -12.37 -11.71
CA LYS A 43 12.51 -11.43 -12.56
C LYS A 43 13.30 -10.48 -11.66
N LEU A 44 14.57 -10.20 -12.01
CA LEU A 44 15.42 -9.25 -11.28
C LEU A 44 14.73 -7.89 -11.06
N THR A 45 13.86 -7.52 -12.00
CA THR A 45 13.04 -6.31 -11.97
C THR A 45 12.09 -6.25 -10.77
N TYR A 46 11.61 -7.38 -10.23
CA TYR A 46 10.74 -7.36 -9.04
C TYR A 46 11.48 -6.85 -7.81
N THR A 47 12.74 -7.23 -7.65
CA THR A 47 13.58 -6.75 -6.55
C THR A 47 13.86 -5.25 -6.70
N GLU A 48 14.13 -4.78 -7.92
CA GLU A 48 14.33 -3.34 -8.20
C GLU A 48 13.08 -2.51 -7.90
N ILE A 49 11.89 -3.04 -8.18
CA ILE A 49 10.63 -2.36 -7.85
C ILE A 49 10.35 -2.43 -6.35
N HIS A 50 10.66 -3.54 -5.67
CA HIS A 50 10.53 -3.63 -4.22
C HIS A 50 11.42 -2.60 -3.50
N GLN A 51 12.63 -2.35 -4.00
CA GLN A 51 13.50 -1.28 -3.47
C GLN A 51 12.90 0.12 -3.66
N GLN A 52 12.32 0.39 -4.85
CA GLN A 52 11.62 1.65 -5.09
C GLN A 52 10.38 1.81 -4.19
N TYR A 53 9.63 0.73 -4.00
CA TYR A 53 8.48 0.66 -3.11
C TYR A 53 8.89 0.98 -1.67
N LYS A 54 9.96 0.34 -1.19
CA LYS A 54 10.51 0.56 0.15
C LYS A 54 10.90 2.03 0.33
N HIS A 55 11.64 2.60 -0.62
CA HIS A 55 12.04 4.00 -0.57
C HIS A 55 10.85 4.96 -0.55
N LEU A 56 9.80 4.68 -1.32
CA LEU A 56 8.57 5.48 -1.32
C LEU A 56 7.88 5.46 0.05
N VAL A 57 7.66 4.27 0.61
CA VAL A 57 7.03 4.10 1.92
C VAL A 57 7.85 4.77 3.02
N GLU A 58 9.16 4.53 3.06
CA GLU A 58 10.07 5.12 4.04
C GLU A 58 10.02 6.65 3.97
N LYS A 59 10.07 7.24 2.77
CA LYS A 59 10.02 8.69 2.59
C LYS A 59 8.69 9.29 3.05
N LEU A 60 7.57 8.66 2.71
CA LEU A 60 6.23 9.13 3.11
C LEU A 60 6.05 9.06 4.63
N LEU A 61 6.51 7.98 5.26
CA LEU A 61 6.47 7.82 6.71
C LEU A 61 7.42 8.78 7.42
N GLU A 62 8.66 8.93 6.93
CA GLU A 62 9.65 9.84 7.51
C GLU A 62 9.13 11.27 7.51
N THR A 63 8.56 11.73 6.39
CA THR A 63 7.99 13.08 6.28
C THR A 63 6.90 13.29 7.33
N TYR A 64 5.92 12.37 7.40
CA TYR A 64 4.83 12.44 8.37
C TYR A 64 5.31 12.38 9.82
N MET A 65 6.24 11.46 10.12
CA MET A 65 6.80 11.29 11.45
C MET A 65 7.52 12.54 11.93
N GLN A 66 8.26 13.22 11.04
CA GLN A 66 8.91 14.49 11.35
C GLN A 66 7.90 15.61 11.62
N GLU A 67 6.80 15.67 10.87
CA GLU A 67 5.76 16.68 11.05
C GLU A 67 4.98 16.50 12.36
N VAL A 68 4.67 15.26 12.73
CA VAL A 68 3.93 14.95 13.97
C VAL A 68 4.84 14.89 15.20
N GLY A 69 6.15 14.75 15.00
CA GLY A 69 7.12 14.58 16.09
C GLY A 69 7.19 13.15 16.65
N ILE A 70 6.84 12.16 15.83
CA ILE A 70 6.98 10.73 16.16
C ILE A 70 8.42 10.31 15.85
N ASN A 71 9.11 9.75 16.83
CA ASN A 71 10.45 9.18 16.62
C ASN A 71 10.38 7.71 16.19
N GLU A 72 11.49 7.21 15.64
CA GLU A 72 11.59 5.84 15.13
C GLU A 72 11.24 4.78 16.17
N GLN A 73 11.64 4.96 17.43
CA GLN A 73 11.34 3.99 18.49
C GLN A 73 9.83 3.90 18.73
N GLN A 74 9.14 5.04 18.81
CA GLN A 74 7.69 5.07 18.99
C GLN A 74 6.95 4.43 17.81
N PHE A 75 7.44 4.64 16.58
CA PHE A 75 6.89 3.99 15.39
C PHE A 75 7.07 2.46 15.42
N LEU A 76 8.26 1.98 15.81
CA LEU A 76 8.54 0.55 15.94
C LEU A 76 7.71 -0.12 17.05
N GLU A 77 7.51 0.57 18.17
CA GLU A 77 6.63 0.14 19.25
C GLU A 77 5.17 0.07 18.79
N ALA A 78 4.72 1.08 18.04
CA ALA A 78 3.39 1.10 17.44
C ALA A 78 3.18 -0.07 16.47
N CYS A 79 4.13 -0.36 15.57
CA CYS A 79 4.06 -1.50 14.65
C CYS A 79 4.08 -2.86 15.37
N SER A 80 4.77 -2.95 16.52
CA SER A 80 4.88 -4.18 17.31
C SER A 80 3.69 -4.40 18.26
N SER A 81 2.90 -3.34 18.51
CA SER A 81 1.78 -3.32 19.44
C SER A 81 0.67 -4.31 19.04
N PRO A 82 0.00 -4.96 20.00
CA PRO A 82 -1.20 -5.76 19.73
C PRO A 82 -2.31 -4.97 19.04
N PHE A 83 -2.32 -3.63 19.17
CA PHE A 83 -3.30 -2.77 18.51
C PHE A 83 -3.13 -2.76 16.98
N ALA A 84 -1.89 -2.65 16.48
CA ALA A 84 -1.57 -2.79 15.05
C ALA A 84 -1.88 -4.20 14.50
N LYS A 85 -1.96 -5.21 15.38
CA LYS A 85 -2.33 -6.59 15.04
C LYS A 85 -3.83 -6.83 15.02
N SER A 86 -4.65 -5.85 15.36
CA SER A 86 -6.10 -5.92 15.16
C SER A 86 -6.42 -6.11 13.68
N LYS A 87 -7.38 -6.97 13.33
CA LYS A 87 -7.73 -7.28 11.93
C LYS A 87 -8.00 -6.03 11.08
N THR A 88 -8.63 -5.01 11.66
CA THR A 88 -8.99 -3.78 10.95
C THR A 88 -7.75 -2.94 10.60
N LEU A 89 -6.79 -2.85 11.53
CA LEU A 89 -5.58 -2.05 11.35
C LEU A 89 -4.51 -2.82 10.57
N GLN A 90 -4.51 -4.15 10.64
CA GLN A 90 -3.58 -4.98 9.89
C GLN A 90 -3.65 -4.69 8.38
N THR A 91 -4.84 -4.48 7.81
CA THR A 91 -4.98 -4.11 6.39
C THR A 91 -4.40 -2.72 6.10
N VAL A 92 -4.58 -1.77 7.01
CA VAL A 92 -4.05 -0.40 6.87
C VAL A 92 -2.52 -0.38 6.95
N PHE A 93 -1.93 -1.23 7.81
CA PHE A 93 -0.48 -1.37 7.97
C PHE A 93 0.16 -2.33 6.96
N GLN A 94 -0.62 -3.11 6.22
CA GLN A 94 -0.11 -4.07 5.23
C GLN A 94 0.90 -3.45 4.23
N PRO A 95 0.68 -2.22 3.71
CA PRO A 95 1.67 -1.53 2.90
C PRO A 95 3.03 -1.33 3.59
N VAL A 96 3.01 -0.98 4.87
CA VAL A 96 4.22 -0.75 5.68
C VAL A 96 4.92 -2.07 5.94
N LEU A 97 4.17 -3.12 6.30
CA LEU A 97 4.72 -4.45 6.57
C LEU A 97 5.36 -5.08 5.32
N ALA A 98 4.79 -4.82 4.13
CA ALA A 98 5.33 -5.27 2.84
C ALA A 98 6.70 -4.64 2.47
N THR A 99 7.18 -3.62 3.19
CA THR A 99 8.52 -3.08 2.94
C THR A 99 9.64 -4.06 3.32
N ASP A 100 9.42 -4.90 4.34
CA ASP A 100 10.36 -5.93 4.78
C ASP A 100 9.98 -7.33 4.29
N ASP A 101 8.70 -7.55 3.94
CA ASP A 101 8.21 -8.83 3.43
C ASP A 101 7.97 -8.80 1.90
N PHE A 102 8.91 -9.36 1.15
CA PHE A 102 8.83 -9.42 -0.31
C PHE A 102 7.62 -10.22 -0.83
N GLN A 103 7.18 -11.26 -0.11
CA GLN A 103 6.04 -12.07 -0.53
C GLN A 103 4.72 -11.30 -0.38
N MET A 104 4.59 -10.53 0.70
CA MET A 104 3.47 -9.63 0.92
C MET A 104 3.46 -8.51 -0.12
N PHE A 105 4.62 -7.93 -0.44
CA PHE A 105 4.76 -6.98 -1.55
C PHE A 105 4.34 -7.58 -2.89
N ARG A 106 4.84 -8.78 -3.25
CA ARG A 106 4.45 -9.47 -4.50
C ARG A 106 2.94 -9.68 -4.55
N SER A 107 2.35 -10.12 -3.45
CA SER A 107 0.90 -10.35 -3.35
C SER A 107 0.10 -9.07 -3.59
N LEU A 108 0.53 -7.93 -3.01
CA LEU A 108 -0.08 -6.62 -3.25
C LEU A 108 -0.02 -6.21 -4.73
N MET A 109 1.12 -6.44 -5.38
CA MET A 109 1.31 -6.08 -6.79
C MET A 109 0.48 -6.97 -7.72
N VAL A 110 0.46 -8.28 -7.49
CA VAL A 110 -0.37 -9.22 -8.25
C VAL A 110 -1.86 -8.90 -8.07
N GLN A 111 -2.29 -8.62 -6.84
CA GLN A 111 -3.66 -8.23 -6.55
C GLN A 111 -4.03 -6.94 -7.30
N LYS A 112 -3.19 -5.90 -7.25
CA LYS A 112 -3.45 -4.65 -7.96
C LYS A 112 -3.50 -4.85 -9.48
N ASN A 113 -2.61 -5.67 -10.02
CA ASN A 113 -2.63 -6.01 -11.45
C ASN A 113 -3.95 -6.69 -11.85
N MET A 114 -4.42 -7.65 -11.04
CA MET A 114 -5.71 -8.32 -11.26
C MET A 114 -6.88 -7.34 -11.20
N GLU A 115 -6.89 -6.42 -10.22
CA GLU A 115 -7.90 -5.37 -10.11
C GLU A 115 -7.95 -4.49 -11.38
N LEU A 116 -6.79 -4.02 -11.85
CA LEU A 116 -6.70 -3.21 -13.08
C LEU A 116 -7.16 -3.98 -14.32
N GLN A 117 -6.79 -5.26 -14.44
CA GLN A 117 -7.26 -6.10 -15.53
C GLN A 117 -8.78 -6.30 -15.51
N LEU A 118 -9.36 -6.51 -14.32
CA LEU A 118 -10.82 -6.59 -14.16
C LEU A 118 -11.50 -5.27 -14.53
N GLN A 119 -10.95 -4.13 -14.13
CA GLN A 119 -11.48 -2.81 -14.51
C GLN A 119 -11.42 -2.59 -16.03
N ALA A 120 -10.34 -2.99 -16.69
CA ALA A 120 -10.21 -2.94 -18.14
C ALA A 120 -11.23 -3.83 -18.86
N LEU A 121 -11.54 -5.00 -18.29
CA LEU A 121 -12.56 -5.93 -18.81
C LEU A 121 -14.01 -5.46 -18.55
N GLN A 122 -14.24 -4.62 -17.54
CA GLN A 122 -15.55 -4.02 -17.22
C GLN A 122 -15.80 -2.70 -17.97
N ALA A 123 -14.76 -2.09 -18.53
CA ALA A 123 -14.87 -0.87 -19.34
C ALA A 123 -15.71 -0.99 -20.65
N PRO A 124 -15.84 -2.14 -21.35
CA PRO A 124 -16.58 -2.22 -22.60
C PRO A 124 -18.08 -2.57 -22.37
N CYS A 125 -18.86 -1.67 -21.74
CA CYS A 125 -20.33 -1.70 -21.90
C CYS A 125 -21.08 -0.39 -21.54
N LEU A 126 -20.42 0.78 -21.49
CA LEU A 126 -21.14 2.07 -21.31
C LEU A 126 -21.32 2.84 -22.62
N SER A 127 -20.62 2.46 -23.70
CA SER A 127 -20.67 3.16 -24.98
C SER A 127 -21.65 2.55 -26.00
N VAL A 128 -22.10 1.30 -25.81
CA VAL A 128 -22.96 0.62 -26.81
C VAL A 128 -24.44 0.97 -26.63
N SER A 129 -24.90 1.24 -25.40
CA SER A 129 -26.31 1.52 -25.11
C SER A 129 -26.81 2.90 -25.56
N GLN A 130 -25.92 3.79 -26.03
CA GLN A 130 -26.29 5.10 -26.58
C GLN A 130 -26.33 5.16 -28.11
N MET A 131 -25.96 4.08 -28.82
CA MET A 131 -25.97 4.06 -30.29
C MET A 131 -27.20 3.36 -30.91
N GLU A 132 -28.10 2.78 -30.11
CA GLU A 132 -29.32 2.08 -30.58
C GLU A 132 -30.61 2.93 -30.49
N GLN A 133 -30.51 4.26 -30.54
CA GLN A 133 -31.68 5.17 -30.53
C GLN A 133 -31.64 6.28 -31.59
N THR A 134 -30.99 6.04 -32.74
CA THR A 134 -31.16 6.86 -33.95
C THR A 134 -31.79 6.03 -35.05
#